data_AF-A0AAJ2YPC9-F1
#
_entry.id   AF-A0AAJ2YPC9-F1
#
_cell.length_a   1.000
_cell.length_b   1.000
_cell.length_c   1.000
_cell.angle_alpha   90.00
_cell.angle_beta   90.00
_cell.angle_gamma   90.00
#
_symmetry.space_group_name_H-M   'P 1'
#
loop_
_entity.id
_entity.type
_entity.pdbx_description
1 polymer ?
#
loop_
_entity_poly.entity_id
_entity_poly.type
_entity_poly.pdbx_seq_one_letter_code
_entity_poly.pdbx_strand_id
1 'polypeptide(L)'
;MKKNKVNYKENLEEKAKQILESFANFNSSSKVAYNHSIEDQSYDLHGLDTQEAVAKIMSILKDLEHKSSVKIVTGNGSGALISELLSIIKEQDLKYKPCHNQPKSCYIIWKKF
;
A
#
# COMPACT_ATOMS: atom_id res chain seq x y z
N MET A 1 13.57 -62.38 -20.22
CA MET A 1 12.69 -61.19 -20.25
C MET A 1 13.26 -60.15 -19.31
N LYS A 2 13.81 -59.04 -19.83
CA LYS A 2 14.48 -57.99 -19.04
C LYS A 2 13.44 -57.06 -18.43
N LYS A 3 13.49 -56.87 -17.11
CA LYS A 3 12.62 -55.97 -16.34
C LYS A 3 13.04 -54.52 -16.64
N ASN A 4 12.18 -53.75 -17.32
CA ASN A 4 12.33 -52.31 -17.43
C ASN A 4 12.08 -51.68 -16.05
N LYS A 5 13.16 -51.41 -15.31
CA LYS A 5 13.12 -50.49 -14.17
C LYS A 5 13.00 -49.08 -14.74
N VAL A 6 11.78 -48.55 -14.76
CA VAL A 6 11.57 -47.12 -14.99
C VAL A 6 12.28 -46.39 -13.84
N ASN A 7 13.29 -45.60 -14.17
CA ASN A 7 14.10 -44.87 -13.20
C ASN A 7 13.34 -43.61 -12.77
N TYR A 8 12.42 -43.76 -11.81
CA TYR A 8 11.54 -42.69 -11.33
C TYR A 8 12.29 -41.46 -10.75
N LYS A 9 13.57 -41.60 -10.39
CA LYS A 9 14.38 -40.50 -9.85
C LYS A 9 14.76 -39.46 -10.91
N GLU A 10 15.11 -39.91 -12.12
CA GLU A 10 15.51 -38.99 -13.20
C GLU A 10 14.35 -38.08 -13.64
N ASN A 11 13.11 -38.61 -13.62
CA ASN A 11 11.92 -37.83 -13.99
C ASN A 11 11.59 -36.69 -13.00
N LEU A 12 11.95 -36.84 -11.73
CA LEU A 12 11.67 -35.85 -10.69
C LEU A 12 12.67 -34.70 -10.71
N GLU A 13 13.95 -35.00 -10.95
CA GLU A 13 15.00 -33.97 -11.07
C GLU A 13 14.78 -33.08 -12.30
N GLU A 14 14.34 -33.68 -13.40
CA GLU A 14 14.07 -32.94 -14.64
C GLU A 14 12.82 -32.05 -14.52
N LYS A 15 11.78 -32.52 -13.81
CA LYS A 15 10.63 -31.70 -13.45
C LYS A 15 10.98 -30.57 -12.49
N ALA A 16 11.86 -30.82 -11.52
CA ALA A 16 12.31 -29.79 -10.59
C ALA A 16 13.09 -28.68 -11.30
N LYS A 17 13.94 -29.03 -12.28
CA LYS A 17 14.64 -28.06 -13.13
C LYS A 17 13.68 -27.20 -13.94
N GLN A 18 12.69 -27.81 -14.60
CA GLN A 18 11.70 -27.07 -15.39
C GLN A 18 10.87 -26.10 -14.53
N ILE A 19 10.55 -26.48 -13.29
CA ILE A 19 9.85 -25.60 -12.34
C ILE A 19 10.76 -24.44 -11.92
N LEU A 20 12.02 -24.70 -11.57
CA LEU A 20 13.01 -23.66 -11.22
C LEU A 20 13.26 -22.66 -12.36
N GLU A 21 13.38 -23.15 -13.60
CA GLU A 21 13.55 -22.31 -14.79
C GLU A 21 12.30 -21.47 -15.07
N SER A 22 11.11 -22.03 -14.85
CA SER A 22 9.84 -21.29 -14.96
C SER A 22 9.72 -20.18 -13.92
N PHE A 23 10.17 -20.40 -12.68
CA PHE A 23 10.22 -19.37 -11.64
C PHE A 23 11.25 -18.27 -11.95
N ALA A 24 12.43 -18.63 -12.47
CA ALA A 24 13.45 -17.65 -12.87
C ALA A 24 12.97 -16.76 -14.04
N ASN A 25 12.25 -17.33 -15.01
CA ASN A 25 11.62 -16.58 -16.09
C ASN A 25 10.44 -15.72 -15.63
N PHE A 26 9.65 -16.16 -14.64
CA PHE A 26 8.61 -15.34 -14.04
C PHE A 26 9.19 -14.08 -13.36
N ASN A 27 10.32 -14.20 -12.66
CA ASN A 27 11.02 -13.05 -12.06
C ASN A 27 11.68 -12.12 -13.09
N SER A 28 11.99 -12.62 -14.28
CA SER A 28 12.59 -11.83 -15.35
C SER A 28 11.55 -11.03 -16.15
N SER A 29 10.35 -11.60 -16.35
CA SER A 29 9.21 -10.91 -16.99
C SER A 29 8.38 -10.08 -16.01
N SER A 30 8.40 -10.41 -14.73
CA SER A 30 7.81 -9.60 -13.66
C SER A 30 8.82 -8.60 -13.13
N LYS A 31 9.36 -7.75 -14.02
CA LYS A 31 9.65 -6.38 -13.61
C LYS A 31 8.32 -5.63 -13.46
N VAL A 32 7.42 -6.14 -12.61
CA VAL A 32 6.57 -5.26 -11.85
C VAL A 32 7.56 -4.59 -10.93
N ALA A 33 8.03 -3.42 -11.35
CA ALA A 33 8.86 -2.59 -10.52
C ALA A 33 8.06 -2.40 -9.23
N TYR A 34 8.42 -3.15 -8.19
CA TYR A 34 8.31 -2.65 -6.84
C TYR A 34 9.29 -1.48 -6.75
N ASN A 35 8.98 -0.40 -7.46
CA ASN A 35 9.31 0.93 -7.04
C ASN A 35 8.51 1.16 -5.76
N HIS A 36 8.90 0.43 -4.71
CA HIS A 36 8.78 0.88 -3.35
C HIS A 36 9.82 1.99 -3.18
N SER A 37 9.72 3.02 -4.04
CA SER A 37 9.96 4.36 -3.57
C SER A 37 9.15 4.46 -2.29
N ILE A 38 9.77 4.90 -1.21
CA ILE A 38 9.10 5.30 0.01
C ILE A 38 8.31 6.58 -0.35
N GLU A 39 7.36 6.44 -1.26
CA GLU A 39 6.37 7.45 -1.58
C GLU A 39 5.40 7.39 -0.40
N ASP A 40 5.43 8.44 0.42
CA ASP A 40 4.41 8.71 1.43
C ASP A 40 3.05 8.36 0.83
N GLN A 41 2.44 7.25 1.29
CA GLN A 41 1.23 6.73 0.66
C GLN A 41 0.17 7.82 0.65
N SER A 42 -0.26 8.19 -0.56
CA SER A 42 -1.25 9.23 -0.80
C SER A 42 -2.61 8.58 -0.92
N TYR A 43 -3.47 8.84 0.05
CA TYR A 43 -4.85 8.37 0.08
C TYR A 43 -5.77 9.47 -0.43
N ASP A 44 -6.44 9.20 -1.53
CA ASP A 44 -7.45 10.10 -2.10
C ASP A 44 -8.84 9.72 -1.58
N LEU A 45 -9.47 10.69 -0.92
CA LEU A 45 -10.82 10.61 -0.34
C LEU A 45 -11.77 11.58 -1.06
N HIS A 46 -11.39 12.15 -2.20
CA HIS A 46 -12.26 13.04 -2.95
C HIS A 46 -13.55 12.31 -3.37
N GLY A 47 -14.68 13.02 -3.30
CA GLY A 47 -15.96 12.49 -3.76
C GLY A 47 -16.57 11.40 -2.88
N LEU A 48 -15.85 10.94 -1.84
CA LEU A 48 -16.44 10.07 -0.83
C LEU A 48 -17.47 10.83 0.00
N ASP A 49 -18.50 10.11 0.44
CA ASP A 49 -19.39 10.65 1.46
C ASP A 49 -18.64 10.80 2.79
N THR A 50 -19.13 11.67 3.67
CA THR A 50 -18.46 11.99 4.92
C THR A 50 -18.28 10.75 5.81
N GLN A 51 -19.25 9.83 5.88
CA GLN A 51 -19.14 8.65 6.74
C GLN A 51 -18.13 7.64 6.20
N GLU A 52 -18.15 7.34 4.89
CA GLU A 52 -17.16 6.45 4.28
C GLU A 52 -15.75 7.02 4.42
N ALA A 53 -15.58 8.32 4.20
CA ALA A 53 -14.29 8.96 4.35
C ALA A 53 -13.76 8.90 5.79
N VAL A 54 -14.62 9.11 6.80
CA VAL A 54 -14.22 8.99 8.22
C VAL A 54 -13.77 7.57 8.54
N ALA A 55 -14.52 6.56 8.13
CA ALA A 55 -14.14 5.17 8.34
C ALA A 55 -12.77 4.86 7.70
N LYS A 56 -12.55 5.39 6.49
CA LYS A 56 -11.29 5.23 5.76
C LYS A 56 -10.13 5.97 6.42
N ILE A 57 -10.35 7.20 6.89
CA ILE A 57 -9.36 7.97 7.68
C ILE A 57 -8.93 7.17 8.90
N MET A 58 -9.88 6.62 9.66
CA MET A 58 -9.56 5.82 10.85
C MET A 58 -8.72 4.58 10.50
N SER A 59 -9.03 3.90 9.40
CA SER A 59 -8.22 2.77 8.92
C SER A 59 -6.80 3.21 8.52
N ILE A 60 -6.67 4.33 7.81
CA ILE A 60 -5.37 4.87 7.36
C ILE A 60 -4.51 5.28 8.55
N LEU A 61 -5.11 5.92 9.56
CA LEU A 61 -4.40 6.35 10.76
C LEU A 61 -3.97 5.16 11.63
N LYS A 62 -4.71 4.05 11.61
CA LYS A 62 -4.26 2.80 12.24
C LYS A 62 -3.02 2.23 11.54
N ASP A 63 -2.99 2.25 10.22
CA ASP A 63 -1.81 1.83 9.45
C ASP A 63 -0.58 2.72 9.70
N LEU A 64 -0.78 3.93 10.20
CA LEU A 64 0.28 4.85 10.60
C LEU A 64 1.16 4.27 11.72
N GLU A 65 0.74 3.22 12.42
CA GLU A 65 1.57 2.47 13.37
C GLU A 65 2.82 1.86 12.74
N HIS A 66 2.77 1.54 11.45
CA HIS A 66 3.85 0.88 10.73
C HIS A 66 4.50 1.79 9.68
N LYS A 67 4.15 3.08 9.64
CA LYS A 67 4.58 4.05 8.61
C LYS A 67 5.13 5.31 9.25
N SER A 68 6.05 5.98 8.57
CA SER A 68 6.62 7.27 9.00
C SER A 68 5.62 8.41 8.85
N SER A 69 4.91 8.46 7.73
CA SER A 69 3.88 9.46 7.44
C SER A 69 2.86 8.93 6.43
N VAL A 70 1.70 9.59 6.36
CA VAL A 70 0.69 9.38 5.32
C VAL A 70 0.22 10.71 4.77
N LYS A 71 -0.13 10.71 3.49
CA LYS A 71 -0.72 11.88 2.82
C LYS A 71 -2.19 11.59 2.55
N ILE A 72 -3.08 12.50 2.94
CA ILE A 72 -4.53 12.38 2.72
C ILE A 72 -4.99 13.57 1.89
N VAL A 73 -5.71 13.28 0.80
CA VAL A 73 -6.32 14.26 -0.10
C VAL A 73 -7.84 14.17 0.07
N THR A 74 -8.49 15.28 0.39
CA THR A 74 -9.95 15.37 0.67
C THR A 74 -10.73 16.05 -0.47
N GLY A 75 -10.03 16.52 -1.50
CA GLY A 75 -10.62 17.22 -2.65
C GLY A 75 -11.00 18.68 -2.37
N ASN A 76 -11.48 19.38 -3.40
CA ASN A 76 -11.75 20.84 -3.35
C ASN A 76 -13.19 21.19 -2.91
N GLY A 77 -13.79 20.36 -2.06
CA GLY A 77 -15.18 20.53 -1.62
C GLY A 77 -15.39 21.67 -0.62
N SER A 78 -16.58 21.72 0.00
CA SER A 78 -16.99 22.74 0.99
C SER A 78 -16.19 22.72 2.30
N GLY A 79 -15.29 21.76 2.48
CA GLY A 79 -14.41 21.66 3.65
C GLY A 79 -14.89 20.75 4.77
N ALA A 80 -16.07 20.13 4.66
CA ALA A 80 -16.61 19.25 5.71
C ALA A 80 -15.64 18.09 6.06
N LEU A 81 -15.11 17.41 5.05
CA LEU A 81 -14.12 16.32 5.20
C LEU A 81 -12.82 16.78 5.86
N ILE A 82 -12.42 18.03 5.63
CA ILE A 82 -11.20 18.59 6.21
C ILE A 82 -11.39 18.90 7.68
N SER A 83 -12.51 19.51 8.04
CA SER A 83 -12.86 19.77 9.43
C SER A 83 -12.87 18.47 10.23
N GLU A 84 -13.45 17.41 9.67
CA GLU A 84 -13.51 16.10 10.30
C GLU A 84 -12.12 15.46 10.43
N LEU A 85 -11.34 15.46 9.35
CA LEU A 85 -9.96 14.97 9.36
C LEU A 85 -9.11 15.68 10.43
N LEU A 86 -9.21 17.00 10.50
CA LEU A 86 -8.47 17.80 11.50
C LEU A 86 -8.95 17.54 12.93
N SER A 87 -10.23 17.22 13.15
CA SER A 87 -10.73 16.81 14.47
C SER A 87 -10.10 15.49 14.90
N ILE A 88 -10.14 14.47 14.03
CA ILE A 88 -9.59 13.14 14.31
C ILE A 88 -8.08 13.22 14.58
N ILE A 89 -7.33 13.98 13.78
CA ILE A 89 -5.89 14.17 13.98
C ILE A 89 -5.59 14.77 15.36
N LYS A 90 -6.39 15.74 15.80
CA LYS A 90 -6.23 16.38 17.12
C LYS A 90 -6.58 15.43 18.26
N GLU A 91 -7.67 14.68 18.13
CA GLU A 91 -8.10 13.68 19.11
C GLU A 91 -7.05 12.59 19.33
N GLN A 92 -6.32 12.21 18.28
CA GLN A 92 -5.25 11.22 18.33
C GLN A 92 -3.86 11.79 18.65
N ASP A 93 -3.73 13.08 18.98
CA ASP A 93 -2.46 13.81 19.22
C ASP A 93 -1.41 13.62 18.11
N LEU A 94 -1.87 13.54 16.85
CA LEU A 94 -1.02 13.39 15.68
C LEU A 94 -0.51 14.74 15.17
N LYS A 95 0.65 14.73 14.51
CA LYS A 95 1.22 15.91 13.85
C LYS A 95 0.78 15.94 12.38
N TYR A 96 0.58 17.14 11.85
CA TYR A 96 0.19 17.32 10.46
C TYR A 96 0.74 18.61 9.85
N LYS A 97 0.86 18.63 8.52
CA LYS A 97 1.12 19.85 7.73
C LYS A 97 0.31 19.84 6.43
N PRO A 98 -0.14 20.99 5.93
CA PRO A 98 -0.75 21.08 4.61
C PRO A 98 0.25 20.74 3.50
N CYS A 99 -0.22 20.15 2.41
CA CYS A 99 0.59 19.91 1.22
C CYS A 99 0.84 21.23 0.47
N HIS A 100 2.06 21.46 -0.02
CA HIS A 100 2.45 22.72 -0.68
C HIS A 100 1.54 23.10 -1.86
N ASN A 101 1.17 22.13 -2.70
CA ASN A 101 0.41 22.40 -3.93
C ASN A 101 -1.11 22.46 -3.70
N GLN A 102 -1.58 21.95 -2.56
CA GLN A 102 -3.01 21.82 -2.25
C GLN A 102 -3.26 22.03 -0.75
N PRO A 103 -2.93 23.22 -0.21
CA PRO A 103 -2.92 23.44 1.25
C PRO A 103 -4.31 23.40 1.88
N LYS A 104 -5.36 23.50 1.07
CA LYS A 104 -6.75 23.46 1.50
C LYS A 104 -7.42 22.11 1.28
N SER A 105 -6.74 21.11 0.74
CA SER A 105 -7.37 19.83 0.37
C SER A 105 -6.45 18.63 0.52
N CYS A 106 -5.24 18.83 1.06
CA CYS A 106 -4.26 17.80 1.24
C CYS A 106 -3.43 18.06 2.50
N TYR A 107 -3.27 17.01 3.29
CA TYR A 107 -2.48 17.04 4.52
C TYR A 107 -1.56 15.83 4.60
N ILE A 108 -0.34 16.07 5.07
CA ILE A 108 0.61 15.02 5.46
C ILE A 108 0.52 14.89 6.98
N ILE A 109 0.42 13.66 7.48
CA ILE A 109 0.15 13.32 8.88
C ILE A 109 1.21 12.33 9.35
N TRP A 110 1.72 12.51 10.57
CA TRP A 110 2.73 11.63 11.17
C TRP A 110 2.58 11.56 12.69
N LYS A 111 3.20 10.54 13.29
CA LYS A 111 3.22 10.37 14.75
C LYS A 111 4.11 11.40 15.42
N LYS A 112 3.73 11.76 16.63
CA LYS A 112 4.59 12.46 17.59
C LYS A 112 5.49 11.39 18.22
N PHE A 113 6.78 11.44 17.92
CA PHE A 113 7.80 10.59 18.56
C PHE A 113 8.31 11.27 19.83
#